data_AF-A0A962SLQ7-F1
#
_entry.id   AF-A0A962SLQ7-F1
#
_cell.length_a   1.000
_cell.length_b   1.000
_cell.length_c   1.000
_cell.angle_alpha   90.00
_cell.angle_beta   90.00
_cell.angle_gamma   90.00
#
_symmetry.space_group_name_H-M   'P 1'
#
loop_
_entity.id
_entity.type
_entity.pdbx_description
1 polymer ?
#
loop_
_entity_poly.entity_id
_entity_poly.type
_entity_poly.pdbx_seq_one_letter_code
_entity_poly.pdbx_strand_id
1 'polypeptide(L)' 'MEMAEFGVWAMIAFWGSALGGIAFAITWARSRNRNPLSRELLLKSLKQRLDKNEISQQEYDRKVADINAHDTQPRR' A
#
# COMPACT_ATOMS: atom_id res chain seq x y z
N MET A 1 -39.31 17.41 20.50
CA MET A 1 -38.39 17.76 19.40
C MET A 1 -39.20 17.81 18.14
N GLU A 2 -39.25 18.97 17.49
CA GLU A 2 -39.96 19.14 16.22
C GLU A 2 -39.31 18.31 15.11
N MET A 3 -40.10 17.83 14.15
CA MET A 3 -39.62 16.99 13.03
C MET A 3 -38.44 17.62 12.25
N ALA A 4 -38.35 18.97 12.25
CA ALA A 4 -37.25 19.70 11.63
C ALA A 4 -35.91 19.49 12.36
N GLU A 5 -35.93 19.47 13.69
CA GLU A 5 -34.73 19.23 14.51
C GLU A 5 -34.21 17.80 14.32
N PHE A 6 -35.12 16.83 14.24
CA PHE A 6 -34.78 15.44 13.93
C PHE A 6 -34.14 15.30 12.55
N GLY A 7 -34.66 15.99 11.53
CA GLY A 7 -34.12 15.96 10.17
C GLY A 7 -32.69 16.49 10.09
N VAL A 8 -32.38 17.58 10.79
CA VAL A 8 -31.02 18.15 10.84
C VAL A 8 -30.04 17.18 11.51
N TRP A 9 -30.43 16.60 12.64
CA TRP A 9 -29.59 15.61 13.33
C TRP A 9 -29.37 14.34 12.50
N ALA A 10 -30.40 13.82 11.84
CA ALA A 10 -30.29 12.68 10.95
C ALA A 10 -29.35 12.97 9.76
N MET A 11 -29.41 14.18 9.20
CA MET A 11 -28.51 14.60 8.12
C MET A 11 -27.06 14.67 8.59
N ILE A 12 -26.79 15.25 9.77
CA ILE A 12 -25.44 15.33 10.34
C ILE A 12 -24.89 13.93 10.64
N ALA A 13 -25.72 13.06 11.23
CA ALA A 13 -25.33 11.68 11.52
C ALA A 13 -25.01 10.91 10.23
N PHE A 14 -25.85 11.02 9.21
CA PHE A 14 -25.64 10.37 7.92
C PHE A 14 -24.33 10.82 7.26
N TRP A 15 -24.10 12.13 7.13
CA TRP A 15 -22.87 12.63 6.49
C TRP A 15 -21.62 12.38 7.33
N GLY A 16 -21.73 12.48 8.66
CA GLY A 16 -20.64 12.15 9.59
C GLY A 16 -20.24 10.67 9.48
N SER A 17 -21.21 9.76 9.45
CA SER A 17 -20.95 8.33 9.26
C SER A 17 -20.43 8.00 7.86
N ALA A 18 -20.91 8.68 6.80
CA ALA A 18 -20.43 8.49 5.44
C ALA A 18 -18.94 8.86 5.30
N LEU A 19 -18.56 10.05 5.78
CA LEU A 19 -17.16 10.49 5.75
C LEU A 19 -16.27 9.62 6.65
N GLY A 20 -16.74 9.29 7.85
CA GLY A 20 -16.04 8.39 8.77
C GLY A 20 -15.83 6.99 8.19
N GLY A 21 -16.86 6.44 7.53
CA GLY A 21 -16.81 5.14 6.88
C GLY A 21 -15.80 5.08 5.73
N ILE A 22 -15.75 6.12 4.89
CA ILE A 22 -14.77 6.22 3.80
C ILE A 22 -13.34 6.30 4.37
N ALA A 23 -13.10 7.17 5.37
CA ALA A 23 -11.79 7.31 5.99
C ALA A 23 -11.33 6.00 6.67
N PHE A 24 -12.25 5.31 7.34
CA PHE A 24 -12.00 4.01 7.94
C PHE A 24 -11.69 2.94 6.88
N ALA A 25 -12.47 2.87 5.80
CA ALA A 25 -12.24 1.94 4.70
C ALA A 25 -10.88 2.16 4.02
N ILE A 26 -10.49 3.42 3.79
CA ILE A 26 -9.17 3.76 3.22
C ILE A 26 -8.05 3.36 4.18
N THR A 27 -8.20 3.66 5.47
CA THR A 27 -7.18 3.34 6.49
C THR A 27 -7.04 1.82 6.65
N TRP A 28 -8.15 1.09 6.62
CA TRP A 28 -8.16 -0.37 6.65
C TRP A 28 -7.59 -0.98 5.37
N ALA A 29 -7.93 -0.45 4.20
CA ALA A 29 -7.33 -0.88 2.95
C ALA A 29 -5.80 -0.64 2.95
N ARG A 30 -5.35 0.50 3.49
CA ARG A 30 -3.93 0.83 3.63
C ARG A 30 -3.22 -0.04 4.66
N SER A 31 -3.88 -0.41 5.76
CA SER A 31 -3.32 -1.33 6.77
C SER A 31 -3.25 -2.77 6.26
N ARG A 32 -4.17 -3.16 5.36
CA ARG A 32 -4.11 -4.43 4.63
C ARG A 32 -3.08 -4.41 3.49
N ASN A 33 -2.84 -3.24 2.92
CA ASN A 33 -1.78 -2.99 1.93
C ASN A 33 -0.40 -2.80 2.61
N ARG A 34 -0.09 -3.60 3.64
CA ARG A 34 1.28 -3.90 4.04
C ARG A 34 1.92 -4.83 3.01
N ASN A 35 1.90 -4.43 1.74
CA ASN A 35 2.76 -5.04 0.75
C ASN A 35 3.98 -4.11 0.67
N PRO A 36 5.04 -4.31 1.50
CA PRO A 36 6.34 -3.81 1.07
C PRO A 36 6.52 -4.41 -0.32
N LEU A 37 6.69 -3.57 -1.36
CA LEU A 37 6.95 -3.97 -2.74
C LEU A 37 7.44 -5.42 -2.78
N SER A 38 6.55 -6.36 -3.11
CA SER A 38 6.84 -7.76 -2.82
C SER A 38 8.16 -8.09 -3.49
N ARG A 39 9.02 -8.86 -2.81
CA ARG A 39 10.32 -9.26 -3.36
C ARG A 39 10.20 -9.74 -4.81
N GLU A 40 9.12 -10.45 -5.10
CA GLU A 40 8.72 -10.89 -6.43
C GLU A 40 8.53 -9.75 -7.43
N LEU A 41 7.85 -8.67 -7.05
CA LEU A 41 7.67 -7.48 -7.90
C LEU A 41 9.01 -6.78 -8.19
N LEU A 42 9.88 -6.65 -7.18
CA LEU A 42 11.21 -6.05 -7.33
C LEU A 42 12.09 -6.89 -8.27
N LEU A 43 12.16 -8.21 -8.04
CA LEU A 43 12.90 -9.13 -8.91
C LEU A 43 12.34 -9.15 -10.34
N LYS A 44 11.00 -9.10 -10.50
CA LYS A 44 10.36 -9.04 -11.81
C LYS A 44 10.72 -7.76 -12.57
N SER A 45 10.73 -6.61 -11.89
CA SER A 45 11.15 -5.35 -12.50
C SER A 45 12.64 -5.36 -12.88
N LEU A 46 13.51 -5.94 -12.03
CA LEU A 46 14.94 -6.06 -12.33
C LEU A 46 15.20 -6.97 -13.54
N LYS A 47 14.51 -8.11 -13.61
CA LYS A 47 14.61 -9.03 -14.75
C LYS A 47 14.15 -8.36 -16.04
N GLN A 48 13.06 -7.59 -16.00
CA GLN A 48 12.59 -6.85 -17.16
C GLN A 48 13.63 -5.82 -17.67
N ARG A 49 14.39 -5.20 -16.77
CA ARG A 49 15.46 -4.26 -17.13
C ARG A 49 16.67 -4.96 -17.71
N LEU A 50 16.98 -6.16 -17.23
CA LEU A 50 18.00 -7.04 -17.80
C LEU A 50 17.61 -7.47 -19.23
N ASP A 51 16.37 -7.91 -19.43
CA ASP A 51 15.86 -8.33 -20.76
C ASP A 51 15.87 -7.17 -21.78
N LYS A 52 15.70 -5.93 -21.31
CA LYS A 52 15.80 -4.71 -22.12
C LYS A 52 17.23 -4.23 -22.37
N ASN A 53 18.25 -4.94 -21.86
CA ASN A 53 19.65 -4.50 -21.83
C ASN A 53 19.85 -3.12 -21.18
N GLU A 54 18.95 -2.69 -20.28
CA GLU A 54 19.11 -1.44 -19.51
C GLU A 54 20.13 -1.60 -18.38
N ILE A 55 20.33 -2.83 -17.90
CA ILE A 55 21.31 -3.20 -16.87
C ILE A 55 22.09 -4.41 -17.33
N SER A 56 23.34 -4.53 -16.87
CA SER A 56 24.17 -5.70 -17.12
C SER A 56 23.81 -6.88 -16.21
N GLN A 57 24.19 -8.10 -16.58
CA GLN A 57 24.03 -9.29 -15.74
C GLN A 57 24.69 -9.12 -14.36
N GLN A 58 25.90 -8.53 -14.31
CA GLN A 58 26.60 -8.26 -13.05
C GLN A 58 25.82 -7.30 -12.15
N GLU A 59 25.20 -6.28 -12.73
CA GLU A 59 24.40 -5.31 -11.97
C GLU A 59 23.09 -5.93 -11.47
N TYR A 60 22.48 -6.81 -12.27
CA TYR A 60 21.33 -7.61 -11.85
C TYR A 60 21.68 -8.51 -10.65
N ASP A 61 22.76 -9.28 -10.73
CA ASP A 61 23.19 -10.19 -9.66
C ASP A 61 23.52 -9.44 -8.36
N ARG A 62 24.17 -8.28 -8.47
CA ARG A 62 24.46 -7.40 -7.32
C ARG A 62 23.18 -6.90 -6.64
N LYS A 63 22.19 -6.45 -7.41
CA LYS A 63 20.91 -5.95 -6.86
C LYS A 63 20.06 -7.07 -6.25
N VAL A 64 20.11 -8.27 -6.83
CA VAL A 64 19.44 -9.45 -6.25
C VAL A 64 20.06 -9.84 -4.92
N ALA A 65 21.40 -9.83 -4.82
CA ALA A 65 22.11 -10.11 -3.57
C ALA A 65 21.79 -9.08 -2.47
N ASP A 66 21.71 -7.80 -2.83
CA ASP A 66 21.37 -6.70 -1.91
C ASP A 66 19.94 -6.84 -1.36
N ILE A 67 18.97 -7.14 -2.23
CA ILE A 67 17.59 -7.42 -1.83
C ILE A 67 17.53 -8.62 -0.87
N ASN A 68 18.26 -9.70 -1.17
CA ASN A 68 18.29 -10.87 -0.31
C ASN A 68 18.93 -10.57 1.06
N ALA A 69 19.99 -9.76 1.11
CA ALA A 69 20.67 -9.39 2.34
C ALA A 69 19.82 -8.46 3.25
N HIS A 70 19.01 -7.58 2.65
CA HIS A 70 18.07 -6.74 3.40
C HIS A 70 16.84 -7.50 3.91
N ASP A 71 16.43 -8.59 3.27
CA ASP A 71 15.32 -9.43 3.73
C ASP A 71 15.70 -10.31 4.93
N THR A 72 16.99 -10.68 5.06
CA THR A 72 17.50 -11.48 6.19
C THR A 72 17.81 -10.67 7.46
N GLN A 73 17.80 -9.33 7.42
CA GLN A 73 17.98 -8.54 8.63
C GLN A 73 16.67 -8.51 9.45
N PRO A 74 16.66 -9.01 10.70
CA PRO A 74 15.51 -8.85 11.56
C PRO A 74 15.31 -7.34 11.80
N ARG A 75 14.16 -6.80 11.39
CA ARG A 75 13.75 -5.44 11.74
C ARG A 75 13.72 -5.34 13.27
N ARG A 76 14.78 -4.78 13.85
CA ARG A 76 14.84 -4.42 15.27
C ARG A 76 13.98 -3.19 15.55
#